data_AF-A0A9D4DX33-F1
#
_entry.id   AF-A0A9D4DX33-F1
#
_cell.length_a   1.000
_cell.length_b   1.000
_cell.length_c   1.000
_cell.angle_alpha   90.00
_cell.angle_beta   90.00
_cell.angle_gamma   90.00
#
_symmetry.space_group_name_H-M   'P 1'
#
loop_
_entity.id
_entity.type
_entity.pdbx_description
1 polymer ?
#
loop_
_entity_poly.entity_id
_entity_poly.type
_entity_poly.pdbx_seq_one_letter_code
_entity_poly.pdbx_strand_id
1 'polypeptide(L)'
;MVTTLSESYYNTMDPKPELLPLTDFKIQLTGANGTAIIYTGYIEVAVRLPCSSMQSQMLVLIVKDTGFNSKVPAIVGTNLLREYRQEFEMQSEEFPKSWEIAFDA
;
A
#
# COMPACT_ATOMS: atom_id res chain seq x y z
N MET A 1 3.06 8.63 3.19
CA MET A 1 1.85 7.80 3.28
C MET A 1 2.25 6.33 3.18
N VAL A 2 1.59 5.42 3.88
CA VAL A 2 1.90 3.98 3.84
C VAL A 2 0.83 3.24 3.05
N THR A 3 1.21 2.16 2.37
CA THR A 3 0.27 1.33 1.60
C THR A 3 -0.61 0.52 2.55
N THR A 4 -1.92 0.54 2.31
CA THR A 4 -2.91 -0.14 3.16
C THR A 4 -3.88 -0.97 2.34
N LEU A 5 -4.44 -2.00 2.98
CA LEU A 5 -5.45 -2.89 2.45
C LEU A 5 -6.58 -3.06 3.48
N SER A 6 -7.82 -3.00 3.05
CA SER A 6 -8.99 -3.24 3.89
C SER A 6 -8.99 -4.67 4.41
N GLU A 7 -9.42 -4.85 5.67
CA GLU A 7 -9.56 -6.15 6.31
C GLU A 7 -10.53 -7.06 5.55
N SER A 8 -11.65 -6.51 5.06
CA SER A 8 -12.61 -7.25 4.23
C SER A 8 -11.97 -7.83 2.96
N TYR A 9 -11.20 -7.04 2.21
CA TYR A 9 -10.52 -7.52 1.00
C TYR A 9 -9.41 -8.51 1.32
N TYR A 10 -8.62 -8.27 2.38
CA TYR A 10 -7.62 -9.24 2.83
C TYR A 10 -8.24 -10.62 3.11
N ASN A 11 -9.45 -10.65 3.68
CA ASN A 11 -10.15 -11.89 3.98
C ASN A 11 -10.64 -12.67 2.75
N THR A 12 -10.69 -12.06 1.56
CA THR A 12 -11.07 -12.74 0.31
C THR A 12 -9.89 -13.30 -0.48
N MET A 13 -8.65 -12.99 -0.09
CA MET A 13 -7.46 -13.41 -0.83
C MET A 13 -7.23 -14.92 -0.73
N ASP A 14 -6.82 -15.53 -1.85
CA ASP A 14 -6.40 -16.93 -1.95
C ASP A 14 -5.24 -17.07 -2.95
N PRO A 15 -4.05 -17.55 -2.53
CA PRO A 15 -3.69 -17.91 -1.17
C PRO A 15 -3.68 -16.68 -0.25
N LYS A 16 -4.20 -16.85 0.97
CA LYS A 16 -4.23 -15.78 1.97
C LYS A 16 -2.84 -15.59 2.59
N PRO A 17 -2.21 -14.41 2.47
CA PRO A 17 -0.91 -14.15 3.10
C PRO A 17 -1.00 -14.22 4.62
N GLU A 18 0.11 -14.55 5.28
CA GLU A 18 0.17 -14.53 6.75
C GLU A 18 0.05 -13.10 7.28
N LEU A 19 -0.82 -12.89 8.27
CA LEU A 19 -0.96 -11.61 8.97
C LEU A 19 0.02 -11.56 10.13
N LEU A 20 1.00 -10.67 10.04
CA LEU A 20 2.04 -10.48 11.03
C LEU A 20 1.74 -9.29 11.96
N PRO A 21 2.08 -9.40 13.26
CA PRO A 21 1.85 -8.32 14.22
C PRO A 21 2.90 -7.21 14.09
N LEU A 22 2.48 -5.96 14.26
CA LEU A 22 3.35 -4.77 14.29
C LEU A 22 3.71 -4.31 15.72
N THR A 23 3.35 -5.11 16.73
CA THR A 23 3.47 -4.78 18.16
C THR A 23 4.89 -4.39 18.57
N ASP A 24 5.90 -4.96 17.92
CA ASP A 24 7.31 -4.74 18.27
C ASP A 24 7.82 -3.37 17.81
N PHE A 25 7.15 -2.74 16.84
CA PHE A 25 7.62 -1.52 16.19
C PHE A 25 7.04 -0.23 16.80
N LYS A 26 6.07 -0.32 17.73
CA LYS A 26 5.38 0.84 18.37
C LYS A 26 4.95 1.94 17.38
N ILE A 27 4.53 1.57 16.18
CA ILE A 27 4.13 2.53 15.13
C ILE A 27 2.74 3.07 15.43
N GLN A 28 2.62 4.39 15.58
CA GLN A 28 1.32 5.07 15.58
C GLN A 28 1.07 5.67 14.20
N LEU A 29 -0.07 5.32 13.60
CA LEU A 29 -0.49 5.85 12.31
C LEU A 29 -1.61 6.84 12.51
N THR A 30 -1.45 8.00 11.90
CA THR A 30 -2.42 9.09 11.96
C THR A 30 -2.89 9.39 10.55
N GLY A 31 -4.20 9.41 10.35
CA GLY A 31 -4.84 9.84 9.12
C GLY A 31 -4.64 11.34 8.88
N ALA A 32 -4.88 11.79 7.66
CA ALA A 32 -4.71 13.20 7.28
C ALA A 32 -5.58 14.17 8.10
N ASN A 33 -6.70 13.69 8.63
CA ASN A 33 -7.61 14.41 9.53
C ASN A 33 -7.19 14.36 11.01
N GLY A 34 -6.02 13.82 11.34
CA GLY A 34 -5.53 13.68 12.72
C GLY A 34 -6.09 12.47 13.47
N THR A 35 -6.97 11.65 12.87
CA THR A 35 -7.51 10.47 13.56
C THR A 35 -6.55 9.30 13.50
N ALA A 36 -6.43 8.54 14.60
CA ALA A 36 -5.62 7.33 14.60
C ALA A 36 -6.17 6.29 13.61
N ILE A 37 -5.29 5.70 12.82
CA ILE A 37 -5.61 4.59 11.92
C ILE A 37 -5.50 3.30 12.72
N ILE A 38 -6.61 2.58 12.84
CA ILE A 38 -6.66 1.27 13.50
C ILE A 38 -6.27 0.21 12.48
N TYR A 39 -5.08 -0.36 12.67
CA TYR A 39 -4.57 -1.46 11.87
C TYR A 39 -4.59 -2.77 12.68
N THR A 40 -4.78 -3.90 11.99
CA THR A 40 -4.80 -5.23 12.59
C THR A 40 -3.44 -5.92 12.52
N GLY A 41 -2.58 -5.49 11.60
CA GLY A 41 -1.26 -6.06 11.36
C GLY A 41 -0.75 -5.65 9.98
N TYR A 42 0.20 -6.41 9.47
CA TYR A 42 0.69 -6.26 8.10
C TYR A 42 0.84 -7.61 7.41
N ILE A 43 0.89 -7.57 6.09
CA ILE A 43 1.25 -8.70 5.25
C ILE A 43 2.50 -8.34 4.45
N GLU A 44 3.32 -9.34 4.18
CA GLU A 44 4.42 -9.25 3.23
C GLU A 44 3.95 -9.79 1.89
N VAL A 45 3.87 -8.90 0.90
CA VAL A 45 3.36 -9.25 -0.42
C VAL A 45 4.16 -8.59 -1.52
N ALA A 46 4.11 -9.25 -2.66
CA ALA A 46 4.70 -8.78 -3.88
C ALA A 46 3.67 -7.98 -4.68
N VAL A 47 3.89 -6.68 -4.84
CA VAL A 47 2.95 -5.76 -5.49
C VAL A 47 3.45 -5.38 -6.88
N ARG A 48 2.57 -5.51 -7.87
CA ARG A 48 2.77 -5.04 -9.24
C ARG A 48 1.83 -3.87 -9.53
N LEU A 49 2.38 -2.73 -9.96
CA LEU A 49 1.57 -1.66 -10.53
C LEU A 49 1.18 -1.99 -11.98
N PRO A 50 -0.05 -1.68 -12.44
CA PRO A 50 -0.47 -1.98 -13.81
C PRO A 50 0.40 -1.32 -14.89
N CYS A 51 1.05 -0.21 -14.55
CA CYS A 51 1.91 0.55 -15.46
C CYS A 51 3.36 0.02 -15.55
N SER A 52 3.68 -1.10 -14.90
CA SER A 52 5.04 -1.61 -14.84
C SER A 52 5.07 -3.14 -14.83
N SER A 53 6.10 -3.71 -15.44
CA SER A 53 6.40 -5.14 -15.31
C SER A 53 7.11 -5.49 -14.00
N MET A 54 7.57 -4.49 -13.25
CA MET A 54 8.26 -4.69 -11.97
C MET A 54 7.30 -5.27 -10.92
N GLN A 55 7.88 -6.02 -9.99
CA GLN A 55 7.19 -6.49 -8.80
C GLN A 55 8.06 -6.14 -7.59
N SER A 56 7.50 -5.37 -6.67
CA SER A 56 8.17 -4.93 -5.45
C SER A 56 7.69 -5.78 -4.26
N GLN A 57 8.63 -6.25 -3.44
CA GLN A 57 8.31 -6.91 -2.17
C GLN A 57 8.13 -5.84 -1.10
N MET A 58 6.95 -5.76 -0.52
CA MET A 58 6.65 -4.70 0.44
C MET A 58 5.72 -5.13 1.57
N LEU A 59 5.76 -4.31 2.63
CA LEU A 59 4.84 -4.40 3.75
C LEU A 59 3.55 -3.62 3.42
N VAL A 60 2.41 -4.31 3.49
CA VAL A 60 1.09 -3.72 3.33
C VAL A 60 0.33 -3.83 4.64
N LEU A 61 -0.16 -2.70 5.13
CA LEU A 61 -0.90 -2.69 6.39
C LEU A 61 -2.34 -3.12 6.19
N ILE A 62 -2.82 -4.01 7.05
CA ILE A 62 -4.24 -4.36 7.09
C ILE A 62 -4.96 -3.41 8.03
N VAL A 63 -5.92 -2.67 7.51
CA VAL A 63 -6.69 -1.67 8.26
C VAL A 63 -8.14 -2.10 8.42
N LYS A 64 -8.74 -1.73 9.55
CA LYS A 64 -10.18 -1.96 9.79
C LYS A 64 -11.02 -1.35 8.66
N ASP A 65 -12.13 -1.99 8.35
CA ASP A 65 -13.07 -1.46 7.36
C ASP A 65 -13.63 -0.10 7.81
N THR A 66 -13.77 0.79 6.85
CA THR A 66 -14.32 2.14 6.97
C THR A 66 -15.30 2.37 5.82
N GLY A 67 -16.15 3.40 5.93
CA GLY A 67 -17.03 3.77 4.82
C GLY A 67 -16.27 4.03 3.51
N PHE A 68 -15.03 4.51 3.58
CA PHE A 68 -14.21 4.78 2.41
C PHE A 68 -13.62 3.51 1.78
N ASN A 69 -12.93 2.68 2.57
CA ASN A 69 -12.21 1.53 2.03
C ASN A 69 -13.13 0.37 1.59
N SER A 70 -14.42 0.41 1.94
CA SER A 70 -15.44 -0.47 1.34
C SER A 70 -15.58 -0.32 -0.18
N LYS A 71 -15.24 0.86 -0.73
CA LYS A 71 -15.24 1.14 -2.17
C LYS A 71 -13.84 1.09 -2.78
N VAL A 72 -12.82 1.39 -1.96
CA VAL A 72 -11.42 1.45 -2.37
C VAL A 72 -10.62 0.54 -1.43
N PRO A 73 -10.54 -0.77 -1.74
CA PRO A 73 -10.01 -1.76 -0.81
C PRO A 73 -8.50 -1.62 -0.59
N ALA A 74 -7.76 -0.98 -1.50
CA ALA A 74 -6.33 -0.76 -1.40
C ALA A 74 -6.00 0.72 -1.61
N ILE A 75 -5.12 1.26 -0.77
CA ILE A 75 -4.55 2.61 -0.92
C ILE A 75 -3.06 2.46 -1.11
N VAL A 76 -2.55 2.91 -2.25
CA VAL A 76 -1.13 2.92 -2.54
C VAL A 76 -0.47 4.11 -1.86
N GLY A 77 0.49 3.83 -0.99
CA GLY A 77 1.27 4.83 -0.28
C GLY A 77 2.58 5.16 -0.98
N THR A 78 3.26 6.19 -0.46
CA THR A 78 4.56 6.64 -0.97
C THR A 78 5.67 5.60 -0.76
N ASN A 79 5.50 4.64 0.16
CA ASN A 79 6.48 3.56 0.33
C ASN A 79 6.59 2.68 -0.93
N LEU A 80 5.50 2.45 -1.66
CA LEU A 80 5.54 1.75 -2.93
C LEU A 80 5.97 2.68 -4.07
N LEU A 81 5.38 3.87 -4.15
CA LEU A 81 5.60 4.78 -5.28
C LEU A 81 7.06 5.22 -5.39
N ARG A 82 7.78 5.36 -4.26
CA ARG A 82 9.21 5.70 -4.26
C ARG A 82 10.07 4.62 -4.90
N GLU A 83 9.78 3.35 -4.65
CA GLU A 83 10.52 2.24 -5.27
C GLU A 83 10.28 2.20 -6.78
N TYR A 84 9.02 2.34 -7.20
CA TYR A 84 8.70 2.40 -8.63
C TYR A 84 9.33 3.60 -9.33
N ARG A 85 9.34 4.77 -8.69
CA ARG A 85 9.98 5.97 -9.25
C ARG A 85 11.45 5.74 -9.56
N GLN A 86 12.18 5.18 -8.60
CA GLN A 86 13.60 4.87 -8.77
C GLN A 86 13.82 3.90 -9.93
N GLU A 87 12.98 2.89 -10.07
CA GLU A 87 13.09 1.94 -11.17
C GLU A 87 12.79 2.58 -12.53
N PHE A 88 11.72 3.36 -12.64
CA PHE A 88 11.38 4.09 -13.87
C PHE A 88 12.52 5.01 -14.31
N GLU A 89 13.14 5.72 -13.37
CA GLU A 89 14.31 6.57 -13.62
C GLU A 89 15.51 5.74 -14.12
N MET A 90 15.73 4.53 -13.59
CA MET A 90 16.81 3.63 -14.05
C MET A 90 16.54 3.04 -15.44
N GLN A 91 15.28 2.70 -15.73
CA GLN A 91 14.89 2.08 -17.00
C GLN A 91 14.60 3.10 -18.12
N SER A 92 14.64 4.40 -17.81
CA SER A 92 14.24 5.48 -18.74
C SER A 92 12.83 5.28 -19.31
N GLU A 93 11.94 4.72 -18.51
CA GLU A 93 10.54 4.49 -18.85
C GLU A 93 9.67 5.64 -18.32
N GLU A 94 8.66 6.05 -19.09
CA GLU A 94 7.66 7.02 -18.65
C GLU A 94 6.44 6.31 -18.08
N PHE A 95 6.01 6.70 -16.87
CA PHE A 95 4.71 6.27 -16.34
C PHE A 95 3.56 6.98 -17.08
N PRO A 96 2.33 6.42 -17.06
CA PRO A 96 1.17 7.09 -17.65
C PRO A 96 0.95 8.47 -17.04
N LYS A 97 0.68 9.50 -17.86
CA LYS A 97 0.44 10.88 -17.40
C LYS A 97 -0.61 10.99 -16.29
N SER A 98 -1.61 10.11 -16.26
CA SER A 98 -2.62 10.07 -15.19
C SER A 98 -2.05 9.71 -13.81
N TRP A 99 -0.81 9.24 -13.72
CA TRP A 99 -0.11 8.86 -12.50
C TRP A 99 0.96 9.88 -12.08
N GLU A 100 1.21 10.92 -12.89
CA GLU A 100 2.27 11.92 -12.66
C GLU A 100 2.17 12.56 -11.28
N ILE A 101 0.97 12.98 -10.90
CA ILE A 101 0.68 13.57 -9.58
C ILE A 101 1.05 12.60 -8.43
N ALA A 102 0.93 11.29 -8.63
CA ALA A 102 1.27 10.32 -7.58
C ALA A 102 2.79 10.19 -7.37
N PHE A 103 3.59 10.39 -8.43
CA PHE A 103 5.05 10.27 -8.37
C PHE A 103 5.76 11.57 -7.99
N ASP A 104 5.07 12.72 -8.10
CA ASP A 104 5.58 14.04 -7.71
C ASP A 104 5.44 14.36 -6.19
N ALA A 105 4.88 13.44 -5.41
CA ALA A 105 4.52 13.63 -3.99
C ALA A 105 5.62 13.29 -2.97
#